data_AF-A0A965SPV3-F1
#
_entry.id   AF-A0A965SPV3-F1
#
_cell.length_a   1.000
_cell.length_b   1.000
_cell.length_c   1.000
_cell.angle_alpha   90.00
_cell.angle_beta   90.00
_cell.angle_gamma   90.00
#
_symmetry.space_group_name_H-M   'P 1'
#
loop_
_entity.id
_entity.type
_entity.pdbx_description
1 polymer ?
#
loop_
_entity_poly.entity_id
_entity_poly.type
_entity_poly.pdbx_seq_one_letter_code
_entity_poly.pdbx_strand_id
1 'polypeptide(L)'
;MPEMIHNNLVRMGNASIPLGLMAIGAGLQWVSTKKDLTLVGMWVTLKLMVLPLLVLIGAHIINLPEQQRINAIILASMPTATSAFVMATRMGGNGAIVSVTISVMTILAGLTVPFWLAMAK
;
A
#
# COMPACT_ATOMS: atom_id res chain seq x y z
N MET A 1 5.68 -6.92 31.52
CA MET A 1 5.67 -5.46 31.73
C MET A 1 4.44 -5.13 32.56
N PRO A 2 4.48 -4.17 33.51
CA PRO A 2 3.29 -3.79 34.28
C PRO A 2 2.15 -3.42 33.33
N GLU A 3 0.95 -3.95 33.54
CA GLU A 3 -0.18 -3.76 32.60
C GLU A 3 -0.49 -2.29 32.33
N MET A 4 -0.25 -1.40 33.29
CA MET A 4 -0.41 0.03 33.11
C MET A 4 0.54 0.60 32.05
N ILE A 5 1.80 0.15 31.98
CA ILE A 5 2.74 0.61 30.95
C ILE A 5 2.31 0.07 29.59
N HIS A 6 1.90 -1.20 29.54
CA HIS A 6 1.47 -1.85 28.30
C HIS A 6 0.24 -1.16 27.70
N ASN A 7 -0.81 -0.93 28.50
CA ASN A 7 -2.04 -0.30 28.02
C ASN A 7 -1.84 1.15 27.56
N ASN A 8 -0.98 1.92 28.25
CA ASN A 8 -0.68 3.28 27.81
C ASN A 8 0.11 3.30 26.49
N LEU A 9 1.13 2.44 26.35
CA LEU A 9 1.90 2.34 25.10
C LEU A 9 1.04 1.88 23.92
N VAL A 10 0.14 0.90 24.13
CA VAL A 10 -0.79 0.42 23.09
C VAL A 10 -1.73 1.53 22.64
N ARG A 11 -2.27 2.33 23.57
CA ARG A 11 -3.12 3.48 23.24
C ARG A 11 -2.39 4.54 22.43
N MET A 12 -1.13 4.84 22.78
CA MET A 12 -0.28 5.77 22.01
C MET A 12 0.04 5.21 20.61
N GLY A 13 0.33 3.92 20.50
CA GLY A 13 0.54 3.24 19.22
C GLY A 13 -0.70 3.30 18.32
N ASN A 14 -1.88 3.01 18.88
CA ASN A 14 -3.14 3.07 18.14
C ASN A 14 -3.48 4.50 17.67
N ALA A 15 -3.11 5.54 18.42
CA ALA A 15 -3.29 6.94 18.01
C ALA A 15 -2.28 7.38 16.91
N SER A 16 -1.16 6.68 16.75
CA SER A 16 -0.11 7.07 15.80
C SER A 16 -0.53 6.86 14.34
N ILE A 17 -1.34 5.84 14.06
CA ILE A 17 -1.86 5.55 12.71
C ILE A 17 -2.75 6.69 12.17
N PRO A 18 -3.82 7.12 12.88
CA PRO A 18 -4.67 8.20 12.41
C PRO A 18 -3.90 9.53 12.32
N LEU A 19 -2.98 9.82 13.24
CA LEU A 19 -2.10 11.00 13.14
C LEU A 19 -1.21 10.96 11.89
N GLY A 20 -0.63 9.80 11.58
CA GLY A 20 0.14 9.58 10.36
C GLY A 20 -0.71 9.81 9.09
N LEU A 21 -1.95 9.32 9.08
CA LEU A 21 -2.89 9.55 7.97
C LEU A 21 -3.28 11.04 7.83
N MET A 22 -3.53 11.74 8.94
CA MET A 22 -3.80 13.18 8.91
C MET A 22 -2.60 13.98 8.39
N ALA A 23 -1.37 13.62 8.78
CA ALA A 23 -0.16 14.26 8.29
C ALA A 23 0.07 14.00 6.78
N ILE A 24 -0.19 12.78 6.30
CA ILE A 24 -0.14 12.44 4.87
C ILE A 24 -1.19 13.24 4.09
N GLY A 25 -2.41 13.37 4.64
CA GLY A 25 -3.49 14.17 4.06
C GLY A 25 -3.21 15.68 4.04
N ALA A 26 -2.57 16.22 5.08
CA ALA A 26 -2.12 17.62 5.09
C ALA A 26 -0.98 17.88 4.09
N GLY A 27 -0.14 16.86 3.83
CA GLY A 27 0.92 16.89 2.83
C GLY A 27 0.46 16.52 1.41
N LEU A 28 -0.84 16.35 1.17
CA LEU A 28 -1.37 16.03 -0.15
C LEU A 28 -1.32 17.29 -1.02
N GLN A 29 -0.43 17.29 -2.00
CA GLN A 29 -0.34 18.36 -2.99
C GLN A 29 -0.90 17.83 -4.30
N TRP A 30 -1.78 18.58 -4.96
CA TRP A 30 -2.32 18.16 -6.24
C TRP A 30 -1.20 17.99 -7.27
N VAL A 31 -1.29 16.90 -8.03
CA VAL A 31 -0.37 16.58 -9.11
C VAL A 31 -0.32 17.75 -10.09
N SER A 32 0.78 18.50 -10.08
CA SER A 32 0.86 19.77 -10.80
C SER A 32 1.36 19.61 -12.24
N THR A 33 1.97 18.47 -12.57
CA THR A 33 2.56 18.21 -13.89
C THR A 33 2.01 16.93 -14.51
N LYS A 34 1.84 16.90 -15.83
CA LYS A 34 1.50 15.67 -16.59
C LYS A 34 2.49 14.53 -16.32
N LYS A 35 3.78 14.84 -16.18
CA LYS A 35 4.84 13.88 -15.83
C LYS A 35 4.57 13.19 -14.49
N ASP A 36 4.14 13.96 -13.49
CA ASP A 36 3.85 13.43 -12.15
C ASP A 36 2.61 12.51 -12.21
N LEU A 37 1.60 12.87 -13.01
CA LEU A 37 0.42 12.02 -13.22
C LEU A 37 0.79 10.70 -13.91
N THR A 38 1.67 10.76 -14.92
CA THR A 38 2.19 9.57 -15.60
C THR A 38 2.98 8.67 -14.64
N LEU A 39 3.81 9.26 -13.76
CA LEU A 39 4.57 8.50 -12.76
C LEU A 39 3.65 7.81 -11.74
N VAL A 40 2.64 8.53 -11.22
CA VAL A 40 1.63 7.96 -10.31
C VAL A 40 0.90 6.81 -11.00
N GLY A 41 0.40 7.04 -12.22
CA GLY A 41 -0.34 6.03 -12.99
C GLY A 41 0.49 4.77 -13.27
N MET A 42 1.73 4.94 -13.75
CA MET A 42 2.65 3.82 -14.00
C MET A 42 2.87 2.99 -12.74
N TRP A 43 3.18 3.64 -11.61
CA TRP A 43 3.44 2.93 -10.36
C TRP A 43 2.21 2.20 -9.83
N VAL A 44 1.04 2.85 -9.88
CA VAL A 44 -0.24 2.25 -9.50
C VAL A 44 -0.50 0.99 -10.33
N THR A 45 -0.40 1.08 -11.66
CA THR A 45 -0.66 -0.06 -12.55
C THR A 45 0.36 -1.18 -12.35
N LEU A 46 1.65 -0.85 -12.26
CA LEU A 46 2.69 -1.86 -11.99
C LEU A 46 2.47 -2.59 -10.66
N LYS A 47 2.15 -1.84 -9.60
CA LYS A 47 2.00 -2.42 -8.26
C LYS A 47 0.70 -3.19 -8.10
N LEU A 48 -0.44 -2.64 -8.54
CA LEU A 48 -1.77 -3.24 -8.31
C LEU A 48 -2.21 -4.24 -9.39
N MET A 49 -1.61 -4.23 -10.58
CA MET A 49 -1.97 -5.17 -11.64
C MET A 49 -0.82 -6.13 -11.98
N VAL A 50 0.37 -5.60 -12.27
CA VAL A 50 1.47 -6.45 -12.77
C VAL A 50 2.00 -7.37 -11.67
N LEU A 51 2.22 -6.85 -10.46
CA LEU A 51 2.74 -7.65 -9.35
C LEU A 51 1.80 -8.79 -8.91
N PRO A 52 0.50 -8.58 -8.65
CA PRO A 52 -0.40 -9.69 -8.32
C PRO A 52 -0.60 -10.66 -9.48
N LEU A 53 -0.56 -10.20 -10.74
CA LEU A 53 -0.59 -11.11 -11.90
C LEU A 53 0.62 -12.06 -11.92
N LEU A 54 1.83 -11.52 -11.70
CA LEU A 54 3.05 -12.33 -11.62
C LEU A 54 3.00 -13.32 -10.46
N VAL A 55 2.45 -12.91 -9.31
CA VAL A 55 2.29 -13.80 -8.15
C VAL A 55 1.27 -14.90 -8.43
N LEU A 56 0.15 -14.60 -9.11
CA LEU A 56 -0.84 -15.60 -9.50
C LEU A 56 -0.23 -16.64 -10.46
N ILE A 57 0.48 -16.18 -11.50
CA ILE A 57 1.16 -17.05 -12.47
C ILE A 57 2.23 -17.90 -11.76
N GLY A 58 3.08 -17.28 -10.94
CA GLY A 58 4.12 -17.99 -10.17
C GLY A 58 3.52 -19.02 -9.22
N ALA A 59 2.42 -18.68 -8.56
CA ALA A 59 1.74 -19.60 -7.65
C ALA A 59 1.14 -20.82 -8.37
N HIS A 60 0.71 -20.64 -9.62
CA HIS A 60 0.23 -21.74 -10.46
C HIS A 60 1.38 -22.64 -10.93
N ILE A 61 2.50 -22.06 -11.38
CA ILE A 61 3.68 -22.82 -11.85
C ILE A 61 4.27 -23.69 -10.72
N ILE A 62 4.36 -23.13 -9.51
CA ILE A 62 4.94 -23.82 -8.35
C ILE A 62 3.93 -24.78 -7.69
N ASN A 63 2.67 -24.79 -8.14
CA ASN A 63 1.57 -25.58 -7.55
C ASN A 63 1.41 -25.35 -6.05
N LEU A 64 1.31 -24.08 -5.64
CA LEU A 64 1.10 -23.78 -4.22
C LEU A 64 -0.27 -24.31 -3.72
N PRO A 65 -0.33 -24.81 -2.48
CA PRO A 65 -1.59 -25.08 -1.79
C PRO A 65 -2.50 -23.85 -1.80
N GLU A 66 -3.81 -24.08 -1.92
CA GLU A 66 -4.83 -23.02 -2.06
C GLU A 66 -4.69 -21.91 -0.99
N GLN A 67 -4.50 -22.30 0.27
CA GLN A 67 -4.33 -21.36 1.39
C GLN A 67 -3.11 -20.43 1.21
N GLN A 68 -1.98 -20.97 0.74
CA GLN A 68 -0.76 -20.19 0.53
C GLN A 68 -0.88 -19.30 -0.72
N ARG A 69 -1.54 -19.79 -1.77
CA ARG A 69 -1.83 -19.00 -2.97
C ARG A 69 -2.68 -17.77 -2.65
N ILE A 70 -3.75 -17.95 -1.88
CA ILE A 70 -4.63 -16.85 -1.44
C ILE A 70 -3.83 -15.82 -0.62
N ASN A 71 -3.04 -16.25 0.36
CA ASN A 71 -2.23 -15.35 1.17
C ASN A 71 -1.20 -14.57 0.33
N ALA A 72 -0.53 -15.23 -0.61
CA ALA A 72 0.44 -14.59 -1.49
C ALA A 72 -0.22 -13.51 -2.37
N ILE A 73 -1.38 -13.81 -2.95
CA ILE A 73 -2.12 -12.87 -3.80
C ILE A 73 -2.68 -11.69 -2.99
N ILE A 74 -3.16 -11.92 -1.76
CA ILE A 74 -3.59 -10.84 -0.86
C ILE A 74 -2.42 -9.90 -0.56
N LEU A 75 -1.26 -10.45 -0.17
CA LEU A 75 -0.06 -9.66 0.12
C LEU A 75 0.43 -8.89 -1.11
N ALA A 76 0.35 -9.50 -2.29
CA ALA A 76 0.71 -8.88 -3.56
C ALA A 76 -0.25 -7.74 -3.97
N SER A 77 -1.52 -7.86 -3.61
CA SER A 77 -2.58 -6.89 -3.95
C SER A 77 -2.64 -5.70 -2.99
N MET A 78 -1.89 -5.75 -1.88
CA MET A 78 -1.87 -4.67 -0.89
C MET A 78 -1.23 -3.40 -1.46
N PRO A 79 -1.77 -2.21 -1.13
CA PRO A 79 -1.16 -0.95 -1.53
C PRO A 79 0.20 -0.75 -0.86
N THR A 80 1.01 0.16 -1.42
CA THR A 80 2.34 0.46 -0.88
C THR A 80 2.26 1.04 0.53
N ALA A 81 3.15 0.59 1.42
CA ALA A 81 3.18 1.02 2.81
C ALA A 81 3.41 2.53 2.95
N THR A 82 2.76 3.14 3.95
CA THR A 82 2.88 4.58 4.25
C THR A 82 4.29 5.00 4.66
N SER A 83 5.14 4.06 5.12
CA SER A 83 6.55 4.31 5.42
C SER A 83 7.36 4.76 4.19
N ALA A 84 6.92 4.40 2.98
CA ALA A 84 7.54 4.85 1.74
C ALA A 84 7.49 6.38 1.58
N PHE A 85 6.44 7.05 2.09
CA PHE A 85 6.35 8.52 2.11
C PHE A 85 7.46 9.14 2.95
N VAL A 86 7.67 8.61 4.16
CA VAL A 86 8.71 9.11 5.08
C VAL A 86 10.09 8.88 4.48
N MET A 87 10.34 7.70 3.91
CA MET A 87 11.62 7.40 3.25
C MET A 87 11.87 8.29 2.03
N ALA A 88 10.88 8.48 1.15
CA ALA A 88 11.02 9.33 -0.01
C ALA A 88 11.34 10.78 0.39
N THR A 89 10.67 11.30 1.42
CA THR A 89 10.93 12.65 1.94
C THR A 89 12.33 12.75 2.56
N ARG A 90 12.80 11.72 3.26
CA ARG A 90 14.14 11.69 3.87
C ARG A 90 15.28 11.51 2.86
N MET A 91 15.04 10.87 1.72
CA MET A 91 16.04 10.64 0.67
C MET A 91 16.12 11.79 -0.35
N GLY A 92 15.47 12.93 -0.09
CA GLY A 92 15.43 14.06 -1.02
C GLY A 92 14.49 13.86 -2.22
N GLY A 93 13.63 12.84 -2.18
CA GLY A 93 12.60 12.60 -3.17
C GLY A 93 11.35 13.47 -2.96
N ASN A 94 10.41 13.41 -3.91
CA ASN A 94 9.16 14.17 -3.83
C ASN A 94 8.13 13.42 -2.96
N GLY A 95 8.10 13.74 -1.66
CA GLY A 95 7.14 13.17 -0.72
C GLY A 95 5.68 13.38 -1.15
N ALA A 96 5.34 14.52 -1.75
CA ALA A 96 3.97 14.83 -2.15
C ALA A 96 3.44 13.94 -3.29
N ILE A 97 4.29 13.60 -4.26
CA ILE A 97 3.91 12.63 -5.31
C ILE A 97 3.69 11.25 -4.70
N VAL A 98 4.53 10.87 -3.72
CA VAL A 98 4.42 9.58 -3.04
C VAL A 98 3.17 9.50 -2.17
N SER A 99 2.80 10.57 -1.45
CA SER A 99 1.56 10.60 -0.66
C SER A 99 0.32 10.45 -1.56
N VAL A 100 0.27 11.20 -2.68
CA VAL A 100 -0.82 11.08 -3.65
C VAL A 100 -0.88 9.66 -4.23
N THR A 101 0.26 9.09 -4.59
CA THR A 101 0.34 7.71 -5.12
C THR A 101 -0.24 6.71 -4.12
N ILE A 102 0.16 6.78 -2.86
CA ILE A 102 -0.34 5.89 -1.81
C ILE A 102 -1.85 6.06 -1.60
N SER A 103 -2.36 7.30 -1.59
CA SER A 103 -3.80 7.56 -1.47
C SER A 103 -4.59 6.96 -2.64
N VAL A 104 -4.12 7.16 -3.88
CA VAL A 104 -4.75 6.57 -5.08
C VAL A 104 -4.70 5.04 -5.03
N MET A 105 -3.55 4.46 -4.67
CA MET A 105 -3.42 3.00 -4.48
C MET A 105 -4.37 2.48 -3.41
N THR A 106 -4.57 3.21 -2.31
CA THR A 106 -5.46 2.79 -1.21
C THR A 106 -6.92 2.78 -1.66
N ILE A 107 -7.37 3.80 -2.40
CA ILE A 107 -8.73 3.85 -2.96
C ILE A 107 -8.92 2.71 -3.96
N LEU A 108 -7.97 2.54 -4.89
CA LEU A 108 -8.05 1.48 -5.92
C LEU A 108 -7.95 0.08 -5.31
N ALA A 109 -7.19 -0.10 -4.22
CA ALA A 109 -7.08 -1.37 -3.51
C ALA A 109 -8.45 -1.88 -3.04
N GLY A 110 -9.37 -0.98 -2.69
CA GLY A 110 -10.75 -1.35 -2.34
C GLY A 110 -11.48 -2.12 -3.46
N LEU A 111 -11.10 -1.92 -4.72
CA LEU A 111 -11.66 -2.63 -5.88
C LEU A 111 -10.75 -3.75 -6.38
N THR A 112 -9.43 -3.54 -6.40
CA THR A 112 -8.50 -4.54 -6.96
C THR A 112 -8.29 -5.74 -6.05
N VAL A 113 -8.28 -5.57 -4.73
CA VAL A 113 -8.13 -6.68 -3.78
C VAL A 113 -9.25 -7.71 -3.91
N PRO A 114 -10.56 -7.34 -3.87
CA PRO A 114 -11.62 -8.31 -4.07
C PRO A 114 -11.62 -8.92 -5.48
N PHE A 115 -11.23 -8.15 -6.51
CA PHE A 115 -11.06 -8.66 -7.87
C PHE A 115 -10.01 -9.79 -7.95
N TRP A 116 -8.82 -9.58 -7.40
CA TRP A 116 -7.76 -10.59 -7.39
C TRP A 116 -8.11 -11.81 -6.53
N LEU A 117 -8.80 -11.60 -5.41
CA LEU A 117 -9.32 -12.68 -4.57
C LEU A 117 -10.34 -13.54 -5.30
N ALA A 118 -11.24 -12.93 -6.09
CA ALA A 118 -12.19 -13.67 -6.91
C ALA A 118 -11.50 -14.51 -7.99
N MET A 119 -10.37 -14.03 -8.53
CA MET A 119 -9.59 -14.72 -9.55
C MET A 119 -8.62 -15.78 -8.99
N ALA A 120 -8.33 -15.71 -7.68
CA ALA A 120 -7.46 -16.65 -6.96
C ALA A 120 -8.18 -17.92 -6.48
N LYS A 121 -9.51 -17.88 -6.43
CA LYS A 121 -10.38 -19.04 -6.17
C LYS A 121 -10.43 -19.92 -7.40
#